data_AF-A0A9P1IBG3-F1
#
_entry.id   AF-A0A9P1IBG3-F1
#
_cell.length_a   1.000
_cell.length_b   1.000
_cell.length_c   1.000
_cell.angle_alpha   90.00
_cell.angle_beta   90.00
_cell.angle_gamma   90.00
#
_symmetry.space_group_name_H-M   'P 1'
#
loop_
_entity.id
_entity.type
_entity.pdbx_description
1 polymer ?
#
loop_
_entity_poly.entity_id
_entity_poly.type
_entity_poly.pdbx_seq_one_letter_code
_entity_poly.pdbx_strand_id
1 'polypeptide(L)'
;MGFHGRAHKPDDSCYAFWIGASLNILGAYNLVSTTHVREFLMIAQHSHIGGFCKLPEVSGYSDLLHTYFSIAALSLMHHPAINPVHSAMNVSKRAYERIVHLKF
;
A
#
# COMPACT_ATOMS: atom_id res chain seq x y z
N MET A 1 0.97 14.17 -1.17
CA MET A 1 -0.33 13.95 -0.51
C MET A 1 -0.63 12.46 -0.53
N GLY A 2 -1.08 11.90 0.61
CA GLY A 2 -1.44 10.50 0.75
C GLY A 2 -2.96 10.30 0.76
N PHE A 3 -3.40 9.30 1.54
CA PHE A 3 -4.81 9.03 1.79
C PHE A 3 -5.08 9.03 3.30
N HIS A 4 -6.30 9.40 3.68
CA HIS A 4 -6.79 9.33 5.05
C HIS A 4 -8.10 8.53 5.12
N GLY A 5 -8.33 7.85 6.25
CA GLY A 5 -9.47 6.95 6.38
C GLY A 5 -10.83 7.64 6.44
N ARG A 6 -10.87 8.93 6.80
CA ARG A 6 -12.09 9.74 6.92
C ARG A 6 -11.77 11.22 6.71
N ALA A 7 -12.73 11.97 6.19
CA ALA A 7 -12.59 13.39 5.92
C ALA A 7 -12.04 14.17 7.14
N HIS A 8 -11.19 15.17 6.86
CA HIS A 8 -10.55 16.05 7.84
C HIS A 8 -9.62 15.33 8.83
N LYS A 9 -9.08 14.15 8.47
CA LYS A 9 -8.02 13.46 9.23
C LYS A 9 -6.69 13.54 8.47
N PRO A 10 -5.55 13.47 9.18
CA PRO A 10 -4.26 13.39 8.53
C PRO A 10 -4.14 12.11 7.70
N ASP A 11 -3.33 12.19 6.65
CA ASP A 11 -3.00 11.04 5.83
C ASP A 11 -2.23 9.99 6.63
N ASP A 12 -2.37 8.72 6.26
CA ASP A 12 -1.71 7.59 6.90
C ASP A 12 -1.33 6.57 5.82
N SER A 13 -0.08 6.10 5.87
CA SER A 13 0.52 5.23 4.85
C SER A 13 -0.26 3.95 4.58
N CYS A 14 -0.96 3.39 5.58
CA CYS A 14 -1.74 2.17 5.36
C CYS A 14 -2.94 2.41 4.43
N TYR A 15 -3.49 3.63 4.39
CA TYR A 15 -4.62 3.94 3.51
C TYR A 15 -4.24 3.99 2.03
N ALA A 16 -2.96 4.10 1.70
CA ALA A 16 -2.49 3.90 0.34
C ALA A 16 -2.87 2.52 -0.21
N PHE A 17 -2.91 1.50 0.65
CA PHE A 17 -3.47 0.20 0.29
C PHE A 17 -4.97 0.14 0.53
N TRP A 18 -5.50 0.51 1.71
CA TRP A 18 -6.93 0.31 1.99
C TRP A 18 -7.86 1.00 0.98
N ILE A 19 -7.58 2.25 0.64
CA ILE A 19 -8.36 3.00 -0.35
C ILE A 19 -7.93 2.60 -1.77
N GLY A 20 -6.63 2.44 -2.02
CA GLY A 20 -6.12 2.03 -3.32
C GLY A 20 -6.65 0.67 -3.78
N ALA A 21 -6.64 -0.34 -2.92
CA ALA A 21 -7.16 -1.68 -3.18
C ALA A 21 -8.67 -1.65 -3.42
N SER A 22 -9.40 -0.86 -2.61
CA SER A 22 -10.85 -0.67 -2.79
C SER A 22 -11.17 -0.07 -4.16
N LEU A 23 -10.45 0.98 -4.57
CA LEU A 23 -10.60 1.58 -5.91
C LEU A 23 -10.18 0.61 -7.03
N ASN A 24 -9.16 -0.21 -6.80
CA ASN A 24 -8.76 -1.24 -7.74
C ASN A 24 -9.84 -2.32 -7.93
N ILE A 25 -10.46 -2.79 -6.84
CA ILE A 25 -11.58 -3.75 -6.88
C ILE A 25 -12.79 -3.15 -7.61
N LEU A 26 -13.04 -1.85 -7.43
CA LEU A 26 -14.11 -1.12 -8.12
C LEU A 26 -13.79 -0.76 -9.59
N GLY A 27 -12.60 -1.12 -10.10
CA GLY A 27 -12.19 -0.76 -11.47
C GLY A 27 -11.92 0.74 -11.67
N ALA A 28 -11.72 1.49 -10.58
CA ALA A 28 -11.59 2.96 -10.56
C ALA A 28 -10.19 3.43 -10.15
N TYR A 29 -9.16 2.56 -10.22
CA TYR A 29 -7.80 2.89 -9.80
C TYR A 29 -7.15 4.01 -10.63
N ASN A 30 -7.61 4.22 -11.87
CA ASN A 30 -7.19 5.31 -12.73
C ASN A 30 -7.50 6.72 -12.16
N LEU A 31 -8.37 6.82 -11.16
CA LEU A 31 -8.65 8.06 -10.44
C LEU A 31 -7.57 8.40 -9.40
N VAL A 32 -6.70 7.44 -9.06
CA VAL A 32 -5.63 7.63 -8.09
C VAL A 32 -4.44 8.30 -8.75
N SER A 33 -4.00 9.42 -8.17
CA SER A 33 -2.70 9.99 -8.52
C SER A 33 -1.56 9.15 -7.91
N THR A 34 -1.09 8.14 -8.64
CA THR A 34 -0.01 7.24 -8.20
C THR A 34 1.29 7.98 -7.88
N THR A 35 1.62 9.07 -8.58
CA THR A 35 2.81 9.90 -8.30
C THR A 35 2.79 10.45 -6.87
N HIS A 36 1.75 11.22 -6.51
CA HIS A 36 1.65 11.82 -5.19
C HIS A 36 1.58 10.80 -4.06
N VAL A 37 0.88 9.68 -4.27
CA VAL A 37 0.80 8.59 -3.27
C VAL A 37 2.15 7.93 -3.09
N ARG A 38 2.88 7.65 -4.18
CA ARG A 38 4.25 7.12 -4.11
C ARG A 38 5.17 8.07 -3.35
N GLU A 39 5.17 9.36 -3.68
CA GLU A 39 6.00 10.36 -2.99
C GLU A 39 5.70 10.38 -1.49
N PHE A 40 4.43 10.39 -1.10
CA PHE A 40 4.03 10.30 0.31
C PHE A 40 4.60 9.05 1.00
N LEU A 41 4.51 7.88 0.36
CA LEU A 41 5.08 6.65 0.91
C LEU A 41 6.62 6.72 1.01
N MET A 42 7.30 7.30 0.02
CA MET A 42 8.77 7.45 0.09
C MET A 42 9.20 8.35 1.25
N ILE A 43 8.44 9.40 1.55
CA ILE A 43 8.71 10.25 2.71
C ILE A 43 8.40 9.50 4.02
N ALA A 44 7.36 8.66 4.04
CA ALA A 44 7.03 7.81 5.18
C ALA A 44 7.98 6.61 5.37
N GLN A 45 8.90 6.36 4.43
CA GLN A 45 9.88 5.28 4.55
C GLN A 45 10.96 5.66 5.56
N HIS A 46 11.23 4.79 6.54
CA HIS A 46 12.27 5.06 7.52
C HIS A 46 13.65 4.81 6.91
N SER A 47 14.48 5.85 6.84
CA SER A 47 15.78 5.85 6.16
C SER A 47 16.83 4.88 6.75
N HIS A 48 16.86 4.72 8.08
CA HIS A 48 17.90 3.93 8.75
C HIS A 48 17.54 2.47 9.02
N ILE A 49 16.36 2.20 9.60
CA ILE A 49 15.95 0.83 9.98
C ILE A 49 15.16 0.13 8.88
N GLY A 50 14.71 0.87 7.85
CA GLY A 50 13.80 0.37 6.84
C GLY A 50 12.35 0.28 7.32
N GLY A 51 11.48 -0.26 6.46
CA GLY A 51 10.04 -0.24 6.68
C GLY A 51 9.41 1.15 6.49
N PHE A 52 8.12 1.24 6.79
CA PHE A 52 7.34 2.46 6.63
C PHE A 52 6.64 2.85 7.93
N CYS A 53 6.66 4.14 8.22
CA CYS A 53 5.96 4.77 9.32
C CYS A 53 4.50 5.06 8.93
N LYS A 54 3.65 5.28 9.93
CA LYS A 54 2.29 5.79 9.72
C LYS A 54 2.27 7.15 9.02
N LEU A 55 3.04 8.08 9.58
CA LEU A 55 3.14 9.45 9.13
C LEU A 55 4.55 9.72 8.57
N PRO A 56 4.68 10.66 7.62
CA PRO A 56 5.98 11.14 7.12
C PRO A 56 6.68 12.04 8.14
N GLU A 57 7.00 11.49 9.32
CA GLU A 57 7.62 12.21 10.44
C GLU A 57 9.03 11.70 10.72
N VAL A 58 9.95 12.63 10.99
CA VAL A 58 11.37 12.34 11.26
C VAL A 58 11.56 11.45 12.50
N SER A 59 10.68 11.58 13.49
CA SER A 59 10.70 10.78 14.73
C SER A 59 9.72 9.59 14.70
N GLY A 60 9.09 9.33 13.55
CA GLY A 60 8.17 8.19 13.41
C GLY A 60 8.92 6.86 13.47
N TYR A 61 8.30 5.86 14.08
CA TYR A 61 8.81 4.48 14.03
C TYR A 61 8.09 3.70 12.95
N SER A 62 8.84 2.90 12.18
CA SER A 62 8.23 1.94 11.28
C SER A 62 7.70 0.75 12.06
N ASP A 63 6.63 0.15 11.54
CA ASP A 63 6.05 -1.06 12.11
C ASP A 63 5.64 -2.03 10.99
N LEU A 64 5.34 -3.27 11.36
CA LEU A 64 5.00 -4.33 10.41
C LEU A 64 3.75 -4.01 9.59
N LEU A 65 2.75 -3.36 10.19
CA LEU A 65 1.48 -3.07 9.55
C LEU A 65 1.66 -2.02 8.45
N HIS A 66 2.22 -0.87 8.79
CA HIS A 66 2.42 0.22 7.82
C HIS A 66 3.47 -0.16 6.79
N THR A 67 4.49 -0.95 7.17
CA THR A 67 5.46 -1.50 6.22
C THR A 67 4.79 -2.39 5.19
N TYR A 68 4.01 -3.38 5.64
CA TYR A 68 3.34 -4.29 4.72
C TYR A 68 2.37 -3.56 3.79
N PHE A 69 1.51 -2.69 4.34
CA PHE A 69 0.51 -1.99 3.53
C PHE A 69 1.13 -0.96 2.58
N SER A 70 2.23 -0.31 2.95
CA SER A 70 2.95 0.56 2.03
C SER A 70 3.56 -0.21 0.86
N ILE A 71 4.15 -1.39 1.11
CA ILE A 71 4.67 -2.27 0.05
C ILE A 71 3.53 -2.77 -0.84
N ALA A 72 2.40 -3.18 -0.25
CA ALA A 72 1.22 -3.60 -1.00
C ALA A 72 0.65 -2.46 -1.86
N ALA A 73 0.65 -1.22 -1.36
CA ALA A 73 0.26 -0.05 -2.14
C ALA A 73 1.21 0.21 -3.31
N LEU A 74 2.52 0.11 -3.11
CA LEU A 74 3.51 0.19 -4.19
C LEU A 74 3.32 -0.92 -5.24
N SER A 75 2.90 -2.11 -4.79
CA SER A 75 2.51 -3.20 -5.70
C SER A 75 1.28 -2.85 -6.56
N LEU A 76 0.25 -2.22 -6.00
CA LEU A 76 -0.91 -1.71 -6.76
C LEU A 76 -0.49 -0.68 -7.83
N MET A 77 0.57 0.09 -7.57
CA MET A 77 1.15 1.06 -8.50
C MET A 77 2.12 0.42 -9.52
N HIS A 78 2.21 -0.91 -9.57
CA HIS A 78 3.12 -1.65 -10.46
C HIS A 78 4.59 -1.30 -10.28
N HIS A 79 5.04 -1.09 -9.04
CA HIS A 79 6.46 -0.86 -8.75
C HIS A 79 7.31 -2.03 -9.30
N PRO A 80 8.35 -1.77 -10.13
CA PRO A 80 9.05 -2.83 -10.87
C PRO A 80 9.75 -3.87 -9.99
N ALA A 81 10.18 -3.46 -8.79
CA ALA A 81 10.84 -4.33 -7.82
C ALA A 81 9.88 -5.13 -6.90
N ILE A 82 8.55 -4.95 -7.02
CA ILE A 82 7.56 -5.55 -6.11
C ILE A 82 6.60 -6.44 -6.90
N ASN A 83 6.44 -7.68 -6.44
CA ASN A 83 5.49 -8.61 -7.04
C ASN A 83 4.05 -8.08 -6.96
N PRO A 84 3.20 -8.32 -7.97
CA PRO A 84 1.81 -7.90 -7.96
C PRO A 84 1.03 -8.45 -6.76
N VAL A 85 0.19 -7.61 -6.16
CA VAL A 85 -0.75 -7.95 -5.09
C VAL A 85 -2.12 -8.28 -5.69
N HIS A 86 -2.82 -9.22 -5.07
CA HIS A 86 -4.24 -9.47 -5.31
C HIS A 86 -5.07 -8.64 -4.33
N SER A 87 -5.62 -7.53 -4.80
CA SER A 87 -6.27 -6.48 -3.98
C SER A 87 -7.31 -7.02 -3.01
N ALA A 88 -8.21 -7.90 -3.46
CA ALA A 88 -9.31 -8.41 -2.63
C ALA A 88 -8.87 -9.44 -1.57
N MET A 89 -7.77 -10.16 -1.81
CA MET A 89 -7.30 -11.21 -0.90
C MET A 89 -6.14 -10.75 -0.03
N ASN A 90 -5.60 -9.55 -0.30
CA ASN A 90 -4.46 -8.98 0.40
C ASN A 90 -3.27 -9.96 0.50
N VAL A 91 -2.92 -10.56 -0.62
CA VAL A 91 -1.77 -11.49 -0.76
C VAL A 91 -1.10 -11.25 -2.10
N SER A 92 0.14 -11.71 -2.29
CA SER A 92 0.76 -11.72 -3.63
C SER A 92 -0.10 -12.49 -4.63
N LYS A 93 -0.14 -12.07 -5.90
CA LYS A 93 -0.82 -12.83 -6.98
C LYS A 93 -0.36 -14.28 -7.04
N ARG A 94 0.93 -14.55 -6.84
CA ARG A 94 1.50 -15.91 -6.72
C ARG A 94 0.79 -16.75 -5.65
N ALA A 95 0.57 -16.17 -4.46
CA ALA A 95 -0.10 -16.88 -3.37
C ALA A 95 -1.58 -17.13 -3.68
N TYR A 96 -2.26 -16.13 -4.26
CA TYR A 96 -3.63 -16.27 -4.74
C TYR A 96 -3.75 -17.40 -5.78
N GLU A 97 -2.88 -17.39 -6.80
CA GLU A 97 -2.81 -18.42 -7.83
C GLU A 97 -2.58 -19.81 -7.23
N ARG A 98 -1.71 -19.93 -6.22
CA ARG A 98 -1.52 -21.21 -5.54
C ARG A 98 -2.81 -21.67 -4.85
N ILE A 99 -3.49 -20.79 -4.13
CA ILE A 99 -4.71 -21.10 -3.37
C ILE A 99 -5.83 -21.59 -4.30
N VAL A 100 -6.07 -20.91 -5.43
CA VAL A 100 -7.16 -21.29 -6.35
C VAL A 100 -6.92 -22.63 -7.07
N HIS A 101 -5.68 -23.14 -7.09
CA HIS A 101 -5.34 -24.46 -7.64
C HIS A 101 -5.27 -25.55 -6.58
N LEU A 102 -5.50 -25.25 -5.29
CA LEU A 102 -5.64 -26.28 -4.27
C LEU A 102 -6.94 -27.04 -4.51
N LYS A 103 -6.81 -28.34 -4.77
CA LYS A 103 -7.95 -29.27 -4.75
C LYS A 103 -8.10 -29.75 -3.31
N PHE A 104 -9.27 -29.49 -2.72
CA PHE A 104 -9.69 -30.10 -1.46
C PHE A 104 -10.48 -31.37 -1.74
#